data_AF-Q07GE9-F1
#
_entry.id   AF-Q07GE9-F1
#
_cell.length_a   1.000
_cell.length_b   1.000
_cell.length_c   1.000
_cell.angle_alpha   90.00
_cell.angle_beta   90.00
_cell.angle_gamma   90.00
#
_symmetry.space_group_name_H-M   'P 1'
#
loop_
_entity.id
_entity.type
_entity.pdbx_description
1 polymer ?
#
loop_
_entity_poly.entity_id
_entity_poly.type
_entity_poly.pdbx_seq_one_letter_code
_entity_poly.pdbx_strand_id
1 'polypeptide(L)'
;MEAARMIRMCRTRQWRTNGGIFTANSCIGFIFSFPIVCMNVCAHPARLRTMKPEPQILVHVGLHKCGSTWLQKEIFCRPDYGFTAPWGAMSHRAVTEFVALDPLCFDPAITRAKFDDALRDGPADAPVAVISHEALSSRPHHGMYYAPGVADRLHQTFPQAKVLLIFREQASIIYSLYGEHIRNGGRHSFAQFIGTGNEPPGWTALCRLSFFEYDRLLQMYQDVFGAEHVLRPAA
;
A
#
# COMPACT_ATOMS: atom_id res chain seq x y z
N MET A 1 -61.51 12.92 -9.50
CA MET A 1 -60.33 13.40 -10.25
C MET A 1 -59.12 13.04 -9.40
N GLU A 2 -58.77 11.75 -9.35
CA GLU A 2 -57.96 11.01 -10.32
C GLU A 2 -56.52 10.91 -9.82
N ALA A 3 -56.33 9.93 -8.92
CA ALA A 3 -55.03 9.36 -8.59
C ALA A 3 -54.76 8.24 -9.60
N ALA A 4 -53.63 8.30 -10.31
CA ALA A 4 -53.26 7.32 -11.32
C ALA A 4 -51.82 6.82 -11.11
N ARG A 5 -51.72 5.49 -10.94
CA ARG A 5 -50.73 4.56 -11.53
C ARG A 5 -49.27 4.69 -11.05
N MET A 6 -48.46 3.65 -10.87
CA MET A 6 -48.53 2.23 -11.25
C MET A 6 -47.32 1.54 -10.57
N ILE A 7 -47.53 0.56 -9.68
CA ILE A 7 -46.55 -0.53 -9.48
C ILE A 7 -47.34 -1.84 -9.36
N ARG A 8 -47.24 -2.64 -10.42
CA ARG A 8 -47.65 -4.05 -10.59
C ARG A 8 -46.31 -4.80 -10.66
N MET A 9 -46.01 -5.89 -9.96
CA MET A 9 -46.67 -7.19 -9.89
C MET A 9 -45.96 -7.99 -8.79
N CYS A 10 -46.70 -8.61 -7.87
CA CYS A 10 -46.24 -9.80 -7.16
C CYS A 10 -47.41 -10.79 -7.14
N ARG A 11 -47.26 -11.89 -7.90
CA ARG A 11 -48.30 -12.93 -8.04
C ARG A 11 -48.26 -13.86 -6.83
N THR A 12 -49.45 -14.16 -6.34
CA THR A 12 -49.79 -15.16 -5.32
C THR A 12 -49.76 -16.59 -5.89
N ARG A 13 -49.30 -17.55 -5.09
CA ARG A 13 -49.74 -18.97 -5.10
C ARG A 13 -49.66 -19.56 -3.69
N GLN A 14 -50.80 -20.06 -3.19
CA GLN A 14 -50.97 -20.95 -2.02
C GLN A 14 -50.52 -22.39 -2.39
N TRP A 15 -50.19 -23.30 -1.46
CA TRP A 15 -51.12 -24.09 -0.63
C TRP A 15 -50.45 -24.97 0.46
N ARG A 16 -51.17 -25.12 1.61
CA ARG A 16 -51.34 -26.27 2.57
C ARG A 16 -50.14 -26.89 3.33
N THR A 17 -50.24 -27.42 4.56
CA THR A 17 -51.10 -27.35 5.78
C THR A 17 -50.41 -28.20 6.87
N ASN A 18 -50.72 -27.92 8.14
CA ASN A 18 -50.91 -28.82 9.31
C ASN A 18 -50.39 -28.08 10.55
N GLY A 19 -51.11 -27.84 11.64
CA GLY A 19 -52.43 -28.22 12.14
C GLY A 19 -52.41 -27.78 13.60
N GLY A 20 -53.49 -27.19 14.11
CA GLY A 20 -53.54 -26.74 15.51
C GLY A 20 -54.69 -25.77 15.77
N ILE A 21 -55.76 -26.31 16.34
CA ILE A 21 -56.98 -25.63 16.76
C ILE A 21 -56.68 -24.84 18.05
N PHE A 22 -57.10 -23.58 18.16
CA PHE A 22 -57.49 -22.99 19.45
C PHE A 22 -58.62 -21.97 19.26
N THR A 23 -59.63 -22.12 20.11
CA THR A 23 -60.90 -21.40 20.17
C THR A 23 -60.76 -20.00 20.77
N ALA A 24 -61.74 -19.16 20.43
CA ALA A 24 -61.85 -17.73 20.67
C ALA A 24 -61.80 -17.28 22.14
N ASN A 25 -61.28 -16.07 22.37
CA ASN A 25 -62.02 -15.04 23.11
C ASN A 25 -61.52 -13.63 22.76
N SER A 26 -62.48 -12.74 22.55
CA SER A 26 -62.31 -11.31 22.37
C SER A 26 -61.62 -10.67 23.58
N CYS A 27 -60.66 -9.79 23.35
CA CYS A 27 -60.46 -8.61 24.20
C CYS A 27 -59.68 -7.54 23.44
N ILE A 28 -60.29 -6.37 23.39
CA ILE A 28 -59.79 -5.07 22.94
C ILE A 28 -58.57 -4.69 23.82
N GLY A 29 -57.49 -4.21 23.22
CA GLY A 29 -56.31 -3.76 23.98
C GLY A 29 -55.16 -3.30 23.11
N PHE A 30 -55.09 -1.99 22.91
CA PHE A 30 -54.11 -1.28 22.10
C PHE A 30 -52.81 -1.05 22.89
N ILE A 31 -51.82 -1.96 22.84
CA ILE A 31 -50.43 -1.71 23.26
C ILE A 31 -49.48 -2.62 22.46
N PHE A 32 -48.78 -2.09 21.45
CA PHE A 32 -47.67 -2.82 20.82
C PHE A 32 -46.40 -2.67 21.67
N SER A 33 -46.24 -3.60 22.61
CA SER A 33 -44.97 -3.94 23.24
C SER A 33 -44.34 -5.08 22.43
N PHE A 34 -43.17 -4.84 21.83
CA PHE A 34 -42.42 -5.86 21.10
C PHE A 34 -41.93 -6.96 22.07
N PRO A 35 -42.20 -8.25 21.84
CA PRO A 35 -41.62 -9.30 22.65
C PRO A 35 -40.15 -9.52 22.26
N ILE A 36 -39.28 -9.33 23.25
CA ILE A 36 -37.89 -9.77 23.27
C ILE A 36 -37.88 -11.30 23.15
N VAL A 37 -37.47 -11.81 21.99
CA VAL A 37 -37.09 -13.22 21.87
C VAL A 37 -35.66 -13.35 22.40
N CYS A 38 -35.54 -13.87 23.64
CA CYS A 38 -34.28 -14.40 24.15
C CYS A 38 -33.86 -15.63 23.32
N MET A 39 -33.11 -15.41 22.24
CA MET A 39 -32.25 -16.44 21.69
C MET A 39 -30.99 -16.51 22.57
N ASN A 40 -30.96 -17.53 23.43
CA ASN A 40 -29.74 -18.01 24.07
C ASN A 40 -28.75 -18.45 22.97
N VAL A 41 -27.91 -17.52 22.50
CA VAL A 41 -26.64 -17.87 21.90
C VAL A 41 -25.69 -18.10 23.05
N CYS A 42 -25.43 -19.36 23.38
CA CYS A 42 -24.32 -19.74 24.23
C CYS A 42 -23.04 -19.19 23.60
N ALA A 43 -22.59 -18.03 24.06
CA ALA A 43 -21.32 -17.44 23.69
C ALA A 43 -20.20 -18.36 24.21
N HIS A 44 -19.70 -19.21 23.33
CA HIS A 44 -18.43 -19.88 23.53
C HIS A 44 -17.37 -18.78 23.73
N PRO A 45 -16.53 -18.82 24.78
CA PRO A 45 -15.44 -17.86 24.89
C PRO A 45 -14.50 -18.13 23.72
N ALA A 46 -14.59 -17.29 22.69
CA ALA A 46 -13.62 -17.24 21.62
C ALA A 46 -12.26 -17.06 22.31
N ARG A 47 -11.39 -18.08 22.22
CA ARG A 47 -10.01 -17.98 22.67
C ARG A 47 -9.47 -16.67 22.11
N LEU A 48 -9.12 -15.74 22.99
CA LEU A 48 -8.26 -14.62 22.65
C LEU A 48 -7.00 -15.26 22.04
N ARG A 49 -6.93 -15.27 20.70
CA ARG A 49 -5.66 -15.46 20.01
C ARG A 49 -4.80 -14.35 20.56
N THR A 50 -3.81 -14.71 21.37
CA THR A 50 -2.72 -13.79 21.71
C THR A 50 -2.20 -13.27 20.39
N MET A 51 -2.54 -12.01 20.06
CA MET A 51 -2.08 -11.38 18.83
C MET A 51 -0.56 -11.33 18.94
N LYS A 52 0.10 -12.14 18.12
CA LYS A 52 1.56 -12.12 18.00
C LYS A 52 1.93 -10.69 17.57
N PRO A 53 2.97 -10.06 18.16
CA PRO A 53 3.39 -8.73 17.72
C PRO A 53 3.64 -8.77 16.21
N GLU A 54 3.12 -7.78 15.50
CA GLU A 54 3.36 -7.68 14.06
C GLU A 54 4.87 -7.54 13.81
N PRO A 55 5.43 -8.27 12.84
CA PRO A 55 6.84 -8.17 12.51
C PRO A 55 7.18 -6.74 12.06
N GLN A 56 8.32 -6.23 12.52
CA GLN A 56 8.79 -4.91 12.11
C GLN A 56 9.16 -4.95 10.61
N ILE A 57 8.58 -4.02 9.84
CA ILE A 57 8.87 -3.87 8.40
C ILE A 57 9.74 -2.64 8.18
N LEU A 58 10.78 -2.81 7.35
CA LEU A 58 11.59 -1.74 6.81
C LEU A 58 11.35 -1.61 5.31
N VAL A 59 10.91 -0.44 4.85
CA VAL A 59 10.81 -0.12 3.43
C VAL A 59 12.03 0.70 3.03
N HIS A 60 12.90 0.11 2.23
CA HIS A 60 14.03 0.80 1.63
C HIS A 60 13.62 1.40 0.28
N VAL A 61 13.47 2.73 0.27
CA VAL A 61 13.18 3.55 -0.90
C VAL A 61 14.50 4.08 -1.45
N GLY A 62 15.28 3.19 -2.05
CA GLY A 62 16.57 3.55 -2.62
C GLY A 62 16.40 4.37 -3.89
N LEU A 63 17.10 5.50 -4.01
CA LEU A 63 17.26 6.12 -5.32
C LEU A 63 18.12 5.22 -6.22
N HIS A 64 17.79 5.20 -7.51
CA HIS A 64 18.60 4.51 -8.50
C HIS A 64 20.06 4.98 -8.41
N LYS A 65 21.02 4.04 -8.43
CA LYS A 65 22.48 4.33 -8.43
C LYS A 65 23.05 4.85 -7.10
N CYS A 66 22.37 4.61 -5.97
CA CYS A 66 22.86 4.92 -4.62
C CYS A 66 23.53 3.73 -3.89
N GLY A 67 24.03 2.72 -4.62
CA GLY A 67 24.59 1.51 -3.99
C GLY A 67 23.54 0.58 -3.36
N SER A 68 22.26 0.77 -3.71
CA SER A 68 21.12 -0.03 -3.26
C SER A 68 21.32 -1.54 -3.45
N THR A 69 21.91 -1.96 -4.57
CA THR A 69 22.18 -3.38 -4.85
C THR A 69 23.15 -4.02 -3.86
N TRP A 70 24.14 -3.26 -3.37
CA TRP A 70 25.06 -3.76 -2.35
C TRP A 70 24.31 -3.97 -1.02
N LEU A 71 23.51 -2.99 -0.57
CA LEU A 71 22.70 -3.12 0.63
C LEU A 71 21.70 -4.27 0.55
N GLN A 72 21.03 -4.41 -0.59
CA GLN A 72 20.08 -5.47 -0.88
C GLN A 72 20.71 -6.86 -0.74
N LYS A 73 21.93 -7.05 -1.26
CA LYS A 73 22.58 -8.36 -1.30
C LYS A 73 23.38 -8.68 -0.03
N GLU A 74 24.11 -7.69 0.47
CA GLU A 74 25.09 -7.89 1.54
C GLU A 74 24.55 -7.59 2.93
N ILE A 75 23.47 -6.82 3.07
CA ILE A 75 22.91 -6.41 4.37
C ILE A 75 21.48 -6.92 4.58
N PHE A 76 20.54 -6.59 3.69
CA PHE A 76 19.11 -6.90 3.91
C PHE A 76 18.78 -8.40 3.82
N CYS A 77 19.65 -9.19 3.21
CA CYS A 77 19.51 -10.64 3.14
C CYS A 77 20.17 -11.40 4.31
N ARG A 78 20.65 -10.69 5.34
CA ARG A 78 21.47 -11.27 6.41
C ARG A 78 20.76 -11.25 7.78
N PRO A 79 20.19 -12.39 8.21
CA PRO A 79 19.57 -12.52 9.53
C PRO A 79 20.52 -12.23 10.69
N ASP A 80 21.82 -12.46 10.52
CA ASP A 80 22.86 -12.15 11.50
C ASP A 80 23.09 -10.64 11.69
N TYR A 81 22.64 -9.82 10.75
CA TYR A 81 22.56 -8.35 10.90
C TYR A 81 21.15 -7.88 11.31
N GLY A 82 20.26 -8.80 11.68
CA GLY A 82 18.90 -8.50 12.11
C GLY A 82 17.94 -8.16 10.97
N PHE A 83 18.28 -8.48 9.72
CA PHE A 83 17.41 -8.26 8.56
C PHE A 83 17.05 -9.55 7.84
N THR A 84 15.89 -9.55 7.20
CA THR A 84 15.50 -10.58 6.24
C THR A 84 14.81 -9.94 5.04
N ALA A 85 15.04 -10.48 3.84
CA ALA A 85 14.40 -10.02 2.61
C ALA A 85 13.47 -11.13 2.08
N PRO A 86 12.32 -11.36 2.73
CA PRO A 86 11.51 -12.55 2.46
C PRO A 86 10.82 -12.49 1.10
N TRP A 87 10.75 -11.31 0.48
CA TRP A 87 10.27 -11.11 -0.89
C TRP A 87 11.40 -10.93 -1.90
N GLY A 88 12.60 -11.41 -1.56
CA GLY A 88 13.82 -11.31 -2.35
C GLY A 88 14.61 -10.02 -2.08
N ALA A 89 15.91 -10.08 -2.35
CA ALA A 89 16.84 -8.94 -2.20
C ALA A 89 16.35 -7.68 -2.93
N MET A 90 15.77 -7.88 -4.12
CA MET A 90 15.05 -6.87 -4.88
C MET A 90 13.59 -7.27 -4.95
N SER A 91 12.73 -6.59 -4.20
CA SER A 91 11.31 -6.97 -4.12
C SER A 91 10.56 -6.57 -5.38
N HIS A 92 10.60 -7.43 -6.40
CA HIS A 92 9.80 -7.25 -7.61
C HIS A 92 8.30 -7.25 -7.30
N ARG A 93 7.88 -7.98 -6.26
CA ARG A 93 6.51 -7.93 -5.74
C ARG A 93 6.12 -6.51 -5.31
N ALA A 94 7.00 -5.79 -4.60
CA ALA A 94 6.73 -4.40 -4.23
C ALA A 94 6.57 -3.47 -5.45
N VAL A 95 7.34 -3.70 -6.51
CA VAL A 95 7.14 -2.95 -7.77
C VAL A 95 5.79 -3.28 -8.39
N THR A 96 5.41 -4.55 -8.47
CA THR A 96 4.10 -4.95 -9.01
C THR A 96 2.96 -4.29 -8.25
N GLU A 97 3.00 -4.32 -6.93
CA GLU A 97 1.88 -3.90 -6.08
C GLU A 97 1.82 -2.39 -5.84
N PHE A 98 2.97 -1.74 -5.66
CA PHE A 98 3.01 -0.32 -5.31
C PHE A 98 3.30 0.59 -6.49
N VAL A 99 3.90 0.10 -7.57
CA VAL A 99 4.32 0.93 -8.72
C VAL A 99 3.52 0.63 -9.98
N ALA A 100 3.42 -0.64 -10.37
CA ALA A 100 2.88 -1.04 -11.67
C ALA A 100 1.38 -1.35 -11.64
N LEU A 101 0.79 -1.59 -10.46
CA LEU A 101 -0.65 -1.82 -10.32
C LEU A 101 -1.43 -0.60 -10.80
N ASP A 102 -2.52 -0.84 -11.52
CA ASP A 102 -3.48 0.21 -11.89
C ASP A 102 -3.93 0.94 -10.60
N PRO A 103 -3.77 2.27 -10.51
CA PRO A 103 -4.21 3.04 -9.35
C PRO A 103 -5.69 2.83 -8.99
N LEU A 104 -6.55 2.53 -9.97
CA LEU A 104 -7.98 2.29 -9.75
C LEU A 104 -8.28 0.90 -9.16
N CYS A 105 -7.29 -0.01 -9.18
CA CYS A 105 -7.41 -1.36 -8.65
C CYS A 105 -6.70 -1.55 -7.31
N PHE A 106 -6.09 -0.49 -6.75
CA PHE A 106 -5.39 -0.59 -5.48
C PHE A 106 -6.38 -0.75 -4.32
N ASP A 107 -6.16 -1.80 -3.53
CA ASP A 107 -6.85 -2.03 -2.26
C ASP A 107 -5.80 -2.42 -1.20
N PRO A 108 -5.68 -1.68 -0.09
CA PRO A 108 -4.63 -1.90 0.88
C PRO A 108 -4.74 -3.25 1.60
N ALA A 109 -5.95 -3.78 1.81
CA ALA A 109 -6.14 -5.06 2.49
C ALA A 109 -5.76 -6.24 1.58
N ILE A 110 -6.14 -6.19 0.30
CA ILE A 110 -5.75 -7.17 -0.71
C ILE A 110 -4.24 -7.13 -0.92
N THR A 111 -3.66 -5.94 -1.05
CA THR A 111 -2.20 -5.80 -1.19
C THR A 111 -1.50 -6.34 0.05
N ARG A 112 -1.94 -5.98 1.26
CA ARG A 112 -1.37 -6.48 2.52
C ARG A 112 -1.35 -8.00 2.59
N ALA A 113 -2.46 -8.65 2.24
CA ALA A 113 -2.57 -10.11 2.26
C ALA A 113 -1.52 -10.80 1.37
N LYS A 114 -1.08 -10.16 0.28
CA LYS A 114 0.01 -10.67 -0.58
C LYS A 114 1.38 -10.63 0.08
N PHE A 115 1.56 -9.92 1.18
CA PHE A 115 2.82 -9.89 1.93
C PHE A 115 2.76 -10.73 3.20
N ASP A 116 1.57 -11.10 3.68
CA ASP A 116 1.36 -11.80 4.95
C ASP A 116 2.04 -13.18 5.04
N ASP A 117 2.15 -13.93 3.95
CA ASP A 117 2.75 -15.29 3.96
C ASP A 117 4.21 -15.28 4.45
N ALA A 118 4.90 -14.15 4.29
CA ALA A 118 6.26 -13.93 4.75
C ALA A 118 6.35 -13.36 6.19
N LEU A 119 5.23 -12.82 6.69
CA LEU A 119 5.15 -12.12 7.98
C LEU A 119 4.58 -13.03 9.09
N ARG A 120 3.81 -14.05 8.71
CA ARG A 120 3.26 -15.06 9.60
C ARG A 120 4.37 -16.05 9.96
N ASP A 121 5.01 -15.84 11.11
CA ASP A 121 5.59 -16.88 12.01
C ASP A 121 6.90 -16.50 12.74
N GLY A 122 7.37 -15.26 12.65
CA GLY A 122 8.57 -14.82 13.40
C GLY A 122 8.34 -14.68 14.93
N PRO A 123 9.27 -15.11 15.81
CA PRO A 123 9.25 -14.73 17.22
C PRO A 123 9.45 -13.21 17.40
N ALA A 124 9.30 -12.66 18.62
CA ALA A 124 9.35 -11.20 18.84
C ALA A 124 10.74 -10.58 18.52
N ASP A 125 11.78 -11.41 18.52
CA ASP A 125 13.16 -11.15 18.11
C ASP A 125 13.43 -11.49 16.63
N ALA A 126 12.39 -11.68 15.82
CA ALA A 126 12.54 -11.95 14.40
C ALA A 126 13.30 -10.82 13.69
N PRO A 127 14.17 -11.16 12.72
CA PRO A 127 14.80 -10.17 11.86
C PRO A 127 13.77 -9.25 11.20
N VAL A 128 14.12 -7.98 11.07
CA VAL A 128 13.29 -6.97 10.41
C VAL A 128 13.08 -7.35 8.95
N ALA A 129 11.82 -7.46 8.53
CA ALA A 129 11.47 -7.79 7.15
C ALA A 129 11.66 -6.57 6.25
N VAL A 130 12.47 -6.71 5.21
CA VAL A 130 12.85 -5.61 4.32
C VAL A 130 12.13 -5.70 2.98
N ILE A 131 11.42 -4.64 2.62
CA ILE A 131 10.94 -4.37 1.27
C ILE A 131 11.91 -3.39 0.63
N SER A 132 12.68 -3.84 -0.37
CA SER A 132 13.69 -2.99 -1.02
C SER A 132 13.58 -3.05 -2.53
N HIS A 133 13.40 -1.89 -3.17
CA HIS A 133 13.52 -1.76 -4.62
C HIS A 133 13.70 -0.28 -5.01
N GLU A 134 14.56 0.01 -5.98
CA GLU A 134 14.89 1.40 -6.35
C GLU A 134 13.71 2.15 -6.98
N ALA A 135 12.95 1.43 -7.80
CA ALA A 135 11.73 1.91 -8.42
C ALA A 135 10.68 2.45 -7.43
N LEU A 136 10.74 2.15 -6.13
CA LEU A 136 9.83 2.75 -5.15
C LEU A 136 10.01 4.28 -5.06
N SER A 137 11.18 4.80 -5.41
CA SER A 137 11.49 6.22 -5.39
C SER A 137 11.02 6.99 -6.65
N SER A 138 10.51 6.33 -7.69
CA SER A 138 10.31 6.81 -9.08
C SER A 138 11.44 6.45 -10.06
N ARG A 139 11.23 6.70 -11.36
CA ARG A 139 12.20 6.42 -12.44
C ARG A 139 12.45 7.68 -13.30
N PRO A 140 13.28 8.63 -12.83
CA PRO A 140 13.53 9.89 -13.52
C PRO A 140 14.11 9.71 -14.93
N HIS A 141 14.94 8.70 -15.16
CA HIS A 141 15.52 8.39 -16.47
C HIS A 141 14.50 7.91 -17.52
N HIS A 142 13.26 7.63 -17.10
CA HIS A 142 12.12 7.32 -17.96
C HIS A 142 11.00 8.37 -17.87
N GLY A 143 11.23 9.51 -17.21
CA GLY A 143 10.21 10.54 -17.04
C GLY A 143 9.05 10.16 -16.12
N MET A 144 9.21 9.12 -15.30
CA MET A 144 8.14 8.64 -14.42
C MET A 144 8.34 9.19 -13.02
N TYR A 145 7.34 9.91 -12.50
CA TYR A 145 7.34 10.55 -11.18
C TYR A 145 6.06 10.19 -10.42
N TYR A 146 6.13 9.15 -9.59
CA TYR A 146 4.96 8.58 -8.90
C TYR A 146 5.20 8.36 -7.40
N ALA A 147 6.34 8.83 -6.86
CA ALA A 147 6.72 8.65 -5.46
C ALA A 147 5.62 9.01 -4.45
N PRO A 148 4.85 10.12 -4.60
CA PRO A 148 3.78 10.42 -3.65
C PRO A 148 2.69 9.34 -3.59
N GLY A 149 2.26 8.83 -4.75
CA GLY A 149 1.27 7.76 -4.81
C GLY A 149 1.81 6.42 -4.30
N VAL A 150 3.11 6.15 -4.51
CA VAL A 150 3.76 4.97 -3.91
C VAL A 150 3.83 5.09 -2.39
N ALA A 151 4.21 6.25 -1.86
CA ALA A 151 4.31 6.49 -0.43
C ALA A 151 2.95 6.32 0.26
N ASP A 152 1.88 6.88 -0.32
CA ASP A 152 0.52 6.74 0.17
C ASP A 152 0.07 5.27 0.19
N ARG A 153 0.25 4.54 -0.91
CA ARG A 153 -0.07 3.09 -0.97
C ARG A 153 0.73 2.27 0.04
N LEU A 154 2.01 2.58 0.22
CA LEU A 154 2.86 1.92 1.22
C LEU A 154 2.34 2.18 2.65
N HIS A 155 1.97 3.42 2.97
CA HIS A 155 1.46 3.79 4.29
C HIS A 155 0.11 3.13 4.57
N GLN A 156 -0.82 3.13 3.60
CA GLN A 156 -2.10 2.44 3.74
C GLN A 156 -1.94 0.92 3.96
N THR A 157 -0.87 0.32 3.43
CA THR A 157 -0.61 -1.14 3.56
C THR A 157 0.18 -1.47 4.84
N PHE A 158 1.17 -0.64 5.17
CA PHE A 158 2.11 -0.85 6.28
C PHE A 158 2.28 0.45 7.08
N PRO A 159 1.25 0.87 7.84
CA PRO A 159 1.25 2.17 8.51
C PRO A 159 2.37 2.32 9.55
N GLN A 160 2.84 1.20 10.11
CA GLN A 160 3.91 1.18 11.13
C GLN A 160 5.31 0.90 10.55
N ALA A 161 5.45 0.78 9.23
CA ALA A 161 6.74 0.51 8.63
C ALA A 161 7.72 1.66 8.87
N LYS A 162 9.01 1.32 9.02
CA LYS A 162 10.08 2.30 8.95
C LYS A 162 10.49 2.50 7.50
N VAL A 163 10.80 3.72 7.10
CA VAL A 163 11.25 4.05 5.74
C VAL A 163 12.72 4.43 5.80
N LEU A 164 13.55 3.78 4.98
CA LEU A 164 14.96 4.14 4.81
C LEU A 164 15.16 4.79 3.44
N LEU A 165 15.61 6.05 3.47
CA LEU A 165 16.00 6.81 2.27
C LEU A 165 17.51 6.88 2.18
N ILE A 166 18.05 6.66 0.98
CA ILE A 166 19.49 6.71 0.73
C ILE A 166 19.76 7.63 -0.45
N PHE A 167 20.57 8.65 -0.17
CA PHE A 167 20.96 9.68 -1.10
C PHE A 167 22.39 9.49 -1.59
N ARG A 168 22.68 10.09 -2.73
CA ARG A 168 24.00 10.24 -3.34
C ARG A 168 24.14 11.70 -3.74
N GLU A 169 25.36 12.18 -3.92
CA GLU A 169 25.61 13.51 -4.49
C GLU A 169 24.83 13.69 -5.81
N GLN A 170 24.13 14.84 -5.93
CA GLN A 170 23.09 15.10 -6.92
C GLN A 170 23.64 15.10 -8.36
N ALA A 171 24.77 15.76 -8.61
CA ALA A 171 25.36 15.78 -9.94
C ALA A 171 25.79 14.37 -10.38
N SER A 172 26.42 13.62 -9.48
CA SER A 172 26.92 12.27 -9.71
C SER A 172 25.80 11.28 -10.08
N ILE A 173 24.66 11.33 -9.38
CA ILE A 173 23.51 10.50 -9.72
C ILE A 173 22.89 10.90 -11.07
N ILE A 174 22.80 12.20 -11.38
CA ILE A 174 22.26 12.70 -12.67
C ILE A 174 23.11 12.20 -13.83
N TYR A 175 24.44 12.32 -13.75
CA TYR A 175 25.34 11.77 -14.77
C TYR A 175 25.22 10.25 -14.89
N SER A 176 25.07 9.54 -13.78
CA SER A 176 24.88 8.08 -13.80
C SER A 176 23.56 7.68 -14.48
N LEU A 177 22.50 8.45 -14.27
CA LEU A 177 21.19 8.23 -14.92
C LEU A 177 21.25 8.56 -16.41
N TYR A 178 21.96 9.62 -16.81
CA TYR A 178 22.18 9.93 -18.21
C TYR A 178 22.97 8.82 -18.92
N GLY A 179 24.03 8.29 -18.30
CA GLY A 179 24.78 7.17 -18.84
C GLY A 179 23.95 5.87 -18.97
N GLU A 180 22.99 5.65 -18.08
CA GLU A 180 22.00 4.58 -18.23
C GLU A 180 21.01 4.84 -19.36
N HIS A 181 20.52 6.07 -19.48
CA HIS A 181 19.62 6.48 -20.57
C HIS A 181 20.25 6.21 -21.95
N ILE A 182 21.50 6.60 -22.16
CA ILE A 182 22.22 6.35 -23.42
C ILE A 182 22.43 4.85 -23.67
N ARG A 183 22.85 4.08 -22.66
CA ARG A 183 23.03 2.63 -22.80
C ARG A 183 21.73 1.89 -23.14
N ASN A 184 20.60 2.40 -22.67
CA ASN A 184 19.28 1.84 -22.97
C ASN A 184 18.70 2.34 -24.31
N GLY A 185 19.51 2.97 -25.17
CA GLY A 185 19.12 3.42 -26.51
C GLY A 185 18.52 4.83 -26.57
N GLY A 186 18.60 5.58 -25.46
CA GLY A 186 18.21 6.98 -25.39
C GLY A 186 19.02 7.85 -26.36
N ARG A 187 18.35 8.81 -27.01
CA ARG A 187 18.94 9.68 -28.04
C ARG A 187 18.98 11.15 -27.64
N HIS A 188 18.52 11.48 -26.43
CA HIS A 188 18.52 12.85 -25.95
C HIS A 188 19.95 13.32 -25.69
N SER A 189 20.25 14.56 -26.07
CA SER A 189 21.44 15.24 -25.54
C SER A 189 21.28 15.44 -24.04
N PHE A 190 22.38 15.71 -23.32
CA PHE A 190 22.32 15.96 -21.89
C PHE A 190 21.35 17.11 -21.54
N ALA A 191 21.38 18.20 -22.32
CA ALA A 191 20.46 19.34 -22.14
C ALA A 191 18.99 18.93 -22.36
N GLN A 192 18.69 18.11 -23.37
CA GLN A 192 17.33 17.58 -23.57
C GLN A 192 16.90 16.62 -22.45
N PHE A 193 17.85 15.89 -21.87
CA PHE A 193 17.61 14.94 -20.80
C PHE A 193 17.24 15.65 -19.49
N ILE A 194 18.00 16.67 -19.07
CA ILE A 194 17.78 17.40 -17.81
C ILE A 194 16.82 18.60 -17.92
N GLY A 195 16.58 19.07 -19.14
CA GLY A 195 15.79 20.27 -19.43
C GLY A 195 16.65 21.39 -20.01
N THR A 196 16.10 21.99 -21.06
CA THR A 196 16.62 23.16 -21.77
C THR A 196 16.17 24.48 -21.15
N GLY A 197 15.18 24.45 -20.24
CA GLY A 197 14.57 25.62 -19.62
C GLY A 197 13.63 26.40 -20.54
N ASN A 198 13.42 25.92 -21.78
CA ASN A 198 12.58 26.54 -22.80
C ASN A 198 11.52 25.54 -23.32
N GLU A 199 11.13 24.58 -22.49
CA GLU A 199 10.09 23.61 -22.82
C GLU A 199 8.75 24.31 -23.09
N PRO A 200 8.00 23.91 -24.14
CA PRO A 200 6.66 24.44 -24.34
C PRO A 200 5.72 24.08 -23.17
N PRO A 201 4.65 24.85 -22.95
CA PRO A 201 3.65 24.52 -21.93
C PRO A 201 3.12 23.08 -22.09
N GLY A 202 3.04 22.34 -20.98
CA GLY A 202 2.62 20.94 -20.96
C GLY A 202 3.74 19.91 -21.23
N TRP A 203 4.94 20.37 -21.58
CA TRP A 203 6.12 19.53 -21.74
C TRP A 203 7.07 19.68 -20.55
N THR A 204 7.80 18.60 -20.26
CA THR A 204 8.83 18.62 -19.22
C THR A 204 10.03 17.81 -19.66
N ALA A 205 11.19 18.13 -19.11
CA ALA A 205 12.38 17.29 -19.22
C ALA A 205 12.10 15.85 -18.77
N LEU A 206 12.84 14.91 -19.35
CA LEU A 206 12.79 13.51 -18.93
C LEU A 206 13.24 13.39 -17.48
N CYS A 207 14.43 13.93 -17.16
CA CYS A 207 15.03 13.94 -15.85
C CYS A 207 14.90 15.32 -15.20
N ARG A 208 13.85 15.52 -14.41
CA ARG A 208 13.53 16.80 -13.76
C ARG A 208 14.47 17.03 -12.57
N LEU A 209 15.23 18.11 -12.59
CA LEU A 209 16.17 18.44 -11.52
C LEU A 209 15.49 18.60 -10.16
N SER A 210 14.23 19.06 -10.13
CA SER A 210 13.43 19.19 -8.90
C SER A 210 13.20 17.87 -8.16
N PHE A 211 13.37 16.71 -8.82
CA PHE A 211 13.29 15.42 -8.16
C PHE A 211 14.48 15.15 -7.22
N PHE A 212 15.63 15.78 -7.48
CA PHE A 212 16.84 15.63 -6.68
C PHE A 212 16.91 16.61 -5.51
N GLU A 213 15.89 17.47 -5.34
CA GLU A 213 15.67 18.28 -4.13
C GLU A 213 15.25 17.34 -2.98
N TYR A 214 16.24 16.65 -2.40
CA TYR A 214 16.03 15.54 -1.46
C TYR A 214 15.32 15.95 -0.18
N ASP A 215 15.42 17.22 0.22
CA ASP A 215 14.64 17.82 1.29
C ASP A 215 13.14 17.65 1.07
N ARG A 216 12.66 17.82 -0.18
CA ARG A 216 11.24 17.66 -0.53
C ARG A 216 10.79 16.21 -0.48
N LEU A 217 11.63 15.29 -0.96
CA LEU A 217 11.33 13.86 -0.90
C LEU A 217 11.32 13.36 0.55
N LEU A 218 12.28 13.81 1.35
CA LEU A 218 12.36 13.51 2.78
C LEU A 218 11.12 14.03 3.51
N GLN A 219 10.79 15.31 3.33
CA GLN A 219 9.61 15.92 3.95
C GLN A 219 8.33 15.18 3.57
N MET A 220 8.15 14.82 2.30
CA MET A 220 6.99 14.05 1.85
C MET A 220 6.87 12.71 2.59
N TYR A 221 7.96 11.96 2.76
CA TYR A 221 7.91 10.71 3.52
C TYR A 221 7.67 10.94 5.01
N GLN A 222 8.20 12.02 5.60
CA GLN A 222 7.94 12.39 6.99
C GLN A 222 6.49 12.80 7.23
N ASP A 223 5.87 13.50 6.28
CA ASP A 223 4.46 13.90 6.35
C ASP A 223 3.53 12.69 6.25
N VAL A 224 3.93 11.66 5.48
CA VAL A 224 3.12 10.43 5.28
C VAL A 224 3.31 9.43 6.43
N PHE A 225 4.54 9.18 6.89
CA PHE A 225 4.84 8.13 7.87
C PHE A 225 5.09 8.63 9.29
N GLY A 226 5.31 9.93 9.49
CA GLY A 226 5.86 10.47 10.74
C GLY A 226 7.39 10.51 10.72
N ALA A 227 7.97 11.54 11.30
CA ALA A 227 9.43 11.77 11.29
C ALA A 227 10.21 10.65 12.01
N GLU A 228 9.61 10.04 13.02
CA GLU A 228 10.14 8.91 13.80
C GLU A 228 10.22 7.60 13.01
N HIS A 229 9.41 7.48 11.95
CA HIS A 229 9.40 6.31 11.08
C HIS A 229 10.37 6.46 9.90
N VAL A 230 10.92 7.65 9.64
CA VAL A 230 11.84 7.89 8.52
C VAL A 230 13.30 7.93 8.99
N LEU A 231 14.07 6.93 8.56
CA LEU A 231 15.49 6.80 8.84
C LEU A 231 16.31 7.55 7.78
N ARG A 232 17.22 8.41 8.26
CA ARG A 232 18.22 9.10 7.44
C ARG A 232 19.63 8.70 7.86
N PRO A 233 20.60 8.65 6.94
CA PRO A 233 22.01 8.59 7.32
C PRO A 233 22.35 9.79 8.21
N ALA A 234 23.12 9.58 9.27
CA ALA A 234 23.66 10.69 10.05
C ALA A 234 24.56 11.53 9.12
N ALA A 235 24.35 12.86 9.16
CA ALA A 235 25.13 13.83 8.39
C ALA A 235 26.57 13.90 8.90
#